data_AF-A0A7V5XEF4-F1
#
_entry.id   AF-A0A7V5XEF4-F1
#
_cell.length_a   1.000
_cell.length_b   1.000
_cell.length_c   1.000
_cell.angle_alpha   90.00
_cell.angle_beta   90.00
_cell.angle_gamma   90.00
#
_symmetry.space_group_name_H-M   'P 1'
#
loop_
_entity.id
_entity.type
_entity.pdbx_description
1 polymer ?
#
loop_
_entity_poly.entity_id
_entity_poly.type
_entity_poly.pdbx_seq_one_letter_code
_entity_poly.pdbx_strand_id
1 'polypeptide(L)'
;MPARSAPAAALEFLADFSAPPDGVCFHLDPVHLRADGSGLLLFPAEAAALGEDEGRALFEAVRPWLEEDGWKAHYAAVDRWYVTGNDSAPVPVTTSLQQVITRPVSRHMPVGEGADDWLQRINEMQMLLHGHEVNQQRGRHGRPLVNGLWLWGGGAMPAAGKSVYTHLYTSR
;
A
#
# COMPACT_ATOMS: atom_id res chain seq x y z
N MET A 1 16.84 -18.78 -3.99
CA MET A 1 15.77 -18.05 -3.29
C MET A 1 16.04 -16.58 -3.45
N PRO A 2 15.20 -15.78 -4.15
CA PRO A 2 15.39 -14.34 -4.16
C PRO A 2 15.37 -13.83 -2.70
N ALA A 3 16.28 -12.93 -2.36
CA ALA A 3 16.34 -12.35 -1.02
C ALA A 3 15.00 -11.67 -0.72
N ARG A 4 14.40 -11.96 0.45
CA ARG A 4 13.19 -11.29 0.90
C ARG A 4 13.54 -9.80 1.04
N SER A 5 12.86 -8.94 0.27
CA SER A 5 13.00 -7.49 0.40
C SER A 5 12.76 -7.08 1.85
N ALA A 6 13.47 -6.05 2.32
CA ALA A 6 13.26 -5.51 3.66
C ALA A 6 11.77 -5.14 3.87
N PRO A 7 11.22 -5.28 5.10
CA PRO A 7 9.83 -4.93 5.39
C PRO A 7 9.67 -3.40 5.41
N ALA A 8 9.67 -2.81 4.22
CA ALA A 8 9.62 -1.35 4.03
C ALA A 8 8.43 -0.74 4.75
N ALA A 9 7.26 -1.39 4.69
CA ALA A 9 6.05 -0.92 5.34
C ALA A 9 6.21 -0.75 6.85
N ALA A 10 6.80 -1.74 7.53
CA ALA A 10 6.95 -1.67 8.98
C ALA A 10 7.94 -0.57 9.42
N LEU A 11 9.01 -0.35 8.63
CA LEU A 11 10.00 0.69 8.89
C LEU A 11 9.43 2.10 8.67
N GLU A 12 8.69 2.29 7.58
CA GLU A 12 8.05 3.57 7.26
C GLU A 12 6.88 3.86 8.21
N PHE A 13 6.11 2.84 8.60
CA PHE A 13 5.09 2.96 9.65
C PHE A 13 5.69 3.50 10.96
N LEU A 14 6.85 2.98 11.39
CA LEU A 14 7.55 3.50 12.57
C LEU A 14 7.93 4.98 12.41
N ALA A 15 8.37 5.39 11.22
CA ALA A 15 8.71 6.79 10.97
C ALA A 15 7.47 7.70 11.04
N ASP A 16 6.34 7.26 10.48
CA ASP A 16 5.10 8.03 10.41
C ASP A 16 4.36 8.11 11.76
N PHE A 17 4.29 7.00 12.49
CA PHE A 17 3.52 6.91 13.73
C PHE A 17 4.38 6.96 15.00
N SER A 18 5.71 7.05 14.87
CA SER A 18 6.66 7.02 16.00
C SER A 18 6.53 5.79 16.91
N ALA A 19 5.90 4.72 16.40
CA ALA A 19 5.73 3.44 17.07
C ALA A 19 5.73 2.32 16.03
N PRO A 20 6.32 1.14 16.33
CA PRO A 20 6.27 0.00 15.41
C PRO A 20 4.82 -0.47 15.22
N PRO A 21 4.47 -1.06 14.07
CA PRO A 21 3.17 -1.68 13.90
C PRO A 21 3.03 -2.91 14.80
N ASP A 22 1.80 -3.17 15.24
CA ASP A 22 1.44 -4.45 15.86
C ASP A 22 1.44 -5.52 14.75
N GLY A 23 2.48 -6.35 14.73
CA GLY A 23 2.59 -7.49 13.82
C GLY A 23 2.99 -7.18 12.38
N VAL A 24 2.35 -7.87 11.44
CA VAL A 24 2.65 -7.72 10.01
C VAL A 24 2.07 -6.41 9.49
N CYS A 25 2.87 -5.65 8.74
CA CYS A 25 2.45 -4.39 8.12
C CYS A 25 2.65 -4.42 6.61
N PHE A 26 1.74 -3.82 5.85
CA PHE A 26 1.88 -3.54 4.42
C PHE A 26 1.58 -2.08 4.12
N HIS A 27 2.21 -1.55 3.08
CA HIS A 27 1.69 -0.38 2.37
C HIS A 27 0.44 -0.77 1.59
N LEU A 28 -0.47 0.18 1.47
CA LEU A 28 -1.66 0.05 0.63
C LEU A 28 -1.94 1.38 -0.07
N ASP A 29 -1.08 1.73 -1.03
CA ASP A 29 -1.08 3.08 -1.58
C ASP A 29 -2.25 3.29 -2.57
N PRO A 30 -2.96 4.44 -2.50
CA PRO A 30 -3.97 4.80 -3.48
C PRO A 30 -3.35 5.05 -4.86
N VAL A 31 -3.96 4.47 -5.89
CA VAL A 31 -3.45 4.56 -7.27
C VAL A 31 -4.56 4.81 -8.29
N HIS A 32 -4.16 5.41 -9.42
CA HIS A 32 -4.96 5.43 -10.63
C HIS A 32 -4.54 4.28 -11.54
N LEU A 33 -5.48 3.39 -11.83
CA LEU A 33 -5.35 2.30 -12.77
C LEU A 33 -6.07 2.67 -14.08
N ARG A 34 -5.35 2.58 -15.20
CA ARG A 34 -5.88 2.90 -16.52
C ARG A 34 -5.59 1.78 -17.50
N ALA A 35 -6.62 1.27 -18.16
CA ALA A 35 -6.45 0.34 -19.26
C ALA A 35 -5.83 1.07 -20.47
N ASP A 36 -4.86 0.43 -21.09
CA ASP A 36 -4.22 0.85 -22.33
C ASP A 36 -4.06 -0.38 -23.26
N GLY A 37 -3.65 -0.18 -24.51
CA GLY A 37 -3.51 -1.24 -25.52
C GLY A 37 -2.53 -2.36 -25.14
N SER A 38 -1.66 -2.13 -24.15
CA SER A 38 -0.69 -3.10 -23.63
C SER A 38 -1.08 -3.74 -22.29
N GLY A 39 -2.19 -3.33 -21.69
CA GLY A 39 -2.68 -3.83 -20.41
C GLY A 39 -3.06 -2.72 -19.44
N LEU A 40 -3.18 -3.07 -18.16
CA LEU A 40 -3.52 -2.15 -17.09
C LEU A 40 -2.26 -1.47 -16.56
N LEU A 41 -2.20 -0.15 -16.68
CA LEU A 41 -1.11 0.69 -16.19
C LEU A 41 -1.45 1.31 -14.84
N LEU A 42 -0.43 1.49 -14.01
CA LEU A 42 -0.54 2.09 -12.69
C LEU A 42 0.12 3.47 -12.67
N PHE A 43 -0.58 4.43 -12.07
CA PHE A 43 -0.10 5.76 -11.76
C PHE A 43 -0.29 6.06 -10.26
N PRO A 44 0.71 6.63 -9.58
CA PRO A 44 0.62 6.95 -8.15
C PRO A 44 -0.37 8.09 -7.89
N ALA A 45 -0.88 8.21 -6.64
CA ALA A 45 -1.78 9.27 -6.23
C ALA A 45 -1.24 10.69 -6.49
N GLU A 46 0.07 10.90 -6.37
CA GLU A 46 0.73 12.17 -6.68
C GLU A 46 0.50 12.58 -8.15
N ALA A 47 0.63 11.64 -9.09
CA ALA A 47 0.37 11.89 -10.51
C ALA A 47 -1.12 12.16 -10.79
N ALA A 48 -2.01 11.71 -9.90
CA ALA A 48 -3.43 12.01 -9.97
C ALA A 48 -3.77 13.39 -9.35
N ALA A 49 -2.84 14.06 -8.65
CA ALA A 49 -3.14 15.26 -7.85
C ALA A 49 -4.34 15.01 -6.90
N LEU A 50 -4.25 13.95 -6.11
CA LEU A 50 -5.20 13.66 -5.03
C LEU A 50 -4.99 14.65 -3.88
N GLY A 51 -6.05 15.33 -3.45
CA GLY A 51 -6.01 16.22 -2.28
C GLY A 51 -6.25 15.49 -0.97
N GLU A 52 -5.85 16.08 0.16
CA GLU A 52 -5.98 15.46 1.49
C GLU A 52 -7.44 15.09 1.82
N ASP A 53 -8.40 16.01 1.62
CA ASP A 53 -9.83 15.74 1.87
C ASP A 53 -10.37 14.60 1.00
N GLU A 54 -9.95 14.56 -0.26
CA GLU A 54 -10.32 13.50 -1.21
C GLU A 54 -9.73 12.15 -0.78
N GLY A 55 -8.45 12.13 -0.43
CA GLY A 55 -7.76 10.93 0.03
C GLY A 55 -8.35 10.40 1.33
N ARG A 56 -8.65 11.28 2.29
CA ARG A 56 -9.30 10.91 3.55
C ARG A 56 -10.67 10.28 3.31
N ALA A 57 -11.49 10.91 2.47
CA ALA A 57 -12.81 10.40 2.15
C ALA A 57 -12.75 9.01 1.48
N LEU A 58 -11.81 8.80 0.56
CA LEU A 58 -11.60 7.50 -0.07
C LEU A 58 -11.10 6.44 0.93
N PHE A 59 -10.20 6.81 1.84
CA PHE A 59 -9.72 5.90 2.89
C PHE A 59 -10.86 5.46 3.81
N GLU A 60 -11.66 6.40 4.32
CA GLU A 60 -12.79 6.07 5.19
C GLU A 60 -13.84 5.21 4.48
N ALA A 61 -13.99 5.35 3.15
CA ALA A 61 -14.89 4.52 2.37
C ALA A 61 -14.45 3.04 2.30
N VAL A 62 -13.14 2.78 2.19
CA VAL A 62 -12.60 1.41 2.09
C VAL A 62 -12.25 0.81 3.45
N ARG A 63 -12.03 1.64 4.47
CA ARG A 63 -11.61 1.22 5.81
C ARG A 63 -12.43 0.08 6.41
N PRO A 64 -13.77 0.07 6.37
CA PRO A 64 -14.54 -1.04 6.94
C PRO A 64 -14.19 -2.41 6.34
N TRP A 65 -13.89 -2.45 5.04
CA TRP A 65 -13.49 -3.66 4.31
C TRP A 65 -12.04 -4.04 4.59
N LEU A 66 -11.19 -3.04 4.82
CA LEU A 66 -9.82 -3.26 5.24
C LEU A 66 -9.71 -3.83 6.65
N GLU A 67 -10.63 -3.46 7.55
CA GLU A 67 -10.59 -3.87 8.96
C GLU A 67 -11.31 -5.21 9.23
N GLU A 68 -11.71 -5.94 8.18
CA GLU A 68 -12.21 -7.31 8.30
C GLU A 68 -11.10 -8.29 8.72
N ASP A 69 -11.46 -9.44 9.31
CA ASP A 69 -10.53 -10.53 9.67
C ASP A 69 -9.35 -10.15 10.57
N GLY A 70 -9.52 -9.10 11.39
CA GLY A 70 -8.52 -8.68 12.37
C GLY A 70 -7.39 -7.81 11.80
N TRP A 71 -7.56 -7.30 10.58
CA TRP A 71 -6.72 -6.25 10.04
C TRP A 71 -7.11 -4.88 10.63
N LYS A 72 -6.17 -3.92 10.62
CA LYS A 72 -6.39 -2.52 10.98
C LYS A 72 -5.86 -1.62 9.87
N ALA A 73 -6.62 -0.61 9.47
CA ALA A 73 -6.20 0.35 8.46
C ALA A 73 -5.68 1.62 9.11
N HIS A 74 -4.60 2.19 8.55
CA HIS A 74 -3.98 3.41 9.06
C HIS A 74 -3.73 4.37 7.91
N TYR A 75 -4.10 5.63 8.11
CA TYR A 75 -3.85 6.69 7.15
C TYR A 75 -2.69 7.53 7.66
N ALA A 76 -1.55 7.50 6.97
CA ALA A 76 -0.42 8.35 7.27
C ALA A 76 -0.44 9.64 6.42
N ALA A 77 -0.70 9.51 5.12
CA ALA A 77 -0.78 10.62 4.19
C ALA A 77 -1.73 10.30 3.01
N VAL A 78 -2.03 11.33 2.20
CA VAL A 78 -2.87 11.23 1.00
C VAL A 78 -2.45 10.14 0.01
N ASP A 79 -1.17 9.82 -0.05
CA ASP A 79 -0.56 8.86 -0.96
C ASP A 79 0.03 7.63 -0.25
N ARG A 80 -0.11 7.53 1.07
CA ARG A 80 0.54 6.50 1.89
C ARG A 80 -0.37 6.01 3.00
N TRP A 81 -0.95 4.83 2.77
CA TRP A 81 -1.78 4.13 3.75
C TRP A 81 -1.12 2.83 4.16
N TYR A 82 -1.50 2.33 5.33
CA TYR A 82 -1.00 1.07 5.87
C TYR A 82 -2.14 0.16 6.30
N VAL A 83 -1.84 -1.13 6.27
CA VAL A 83 -2.67 -2.16 6.89
C VAL A 83 -1.79 -3.03 7.78
N THR A 84 -2.24 -3.24 9.02
CA THR A 84 -1.54 -4.07 10.01
C THR A 84 -2.41 -5.25 10.42
N GLY A 85 -1.80 -6.42 10.57
CA GLY A 85 -2.47 -7.65 10.97
C GLY A 85 -1.64 -8.43 11.97
N ASN A 86 -2.17 -9.59 12.41
CA ASN A 86 -1.50 -10.43 13.38
C ASN A 86 -0.12 -10.92 12.89
N ASP A 87 0.76 -11.32 13.83
CA ASP A 87 2.12 -11.81 13.53
C ASP A 87 2.14 -13.04 12.61
N SER A 88 1.08 -13.84 12.65
CA SER A 88 0.93 -15.05 11.84
C SER A 88 0.35 -14.79 10.44
N ALA A 89 0.03 -13.54 10.10
CA ALA A 89 -0.63 -13.23 8.85
C ALA A 89 0.30 -13.57 7.67
N PRO A 90 -0.22 -14.23 6.62
CA PRO A 90 0.60 -14.59 5.47
C PRO A 90 1.13 -13.33 4.78
N VAL A 91 2.41 -13.39 4.38
CA VAL A 91 3.10 -12.26 3.74
C VAL A 91 3.44 -12.65 2.30
N PRO A 92 2.60 -12.30 1.32
CA PRO A 92 2.89 -12.57 -0.07
C PRO A 92 4.12 -11.79 -0.55
N VAL A 93 4.75 -12.29 -1.60
CA VAL A 93 5.78 -11.55 -2.33
C VAL A 93 5.09 -10.46 -3.13
N THR A 94 5.48 -9.22 -2.87
CA THR A 94 4.90 -8.02 -3.49
C THR A 94 5.97 -7.21 -4.23
N THR A 95 5.53 -6.33 -5.12
CA THR A 95 6.40 -5.43 -5.88
C THR A 95 6.18 -4.00 -5.39
N SER A 96 7.25 -3.23 -5.14
CA SER A 96 7.08 -1.86 -4.66
C SER A 96 6.41 -0.96 -5.70
N LEU A 97 5.70 0.07 -5.24
CA LEU A 97 5.02 1.03 -6.12
C LEU A 97 5.98 1.58 -7.19
N GLN A 98 7.18 2.00 -6.77
CA GLN A 98 8.23 2.58 -7.63
C GLN A 98 8.69 1.64 -8.76
N GLN A 99 8.61 0.31 -8.55
CA GLN A 99 9.00 -0.68 -9.56
C GLN A 99 7.93 -0.91 -10.63
N VAL A 100 6.69 -0.50 -10.38
CA VAL A 100 5.51 -0.81 -11.23
C VAL A 100 5.01 0.42 -12.00
N ILE A 101 5.36 1.63 -11.58
CA ILE A 101 5.01 2.87 -12.29
C ILE A 101 5.31 2.72 -13.79
N THR A 102 4.31 3.05 -14.62
CA THR A 102 4.32 2.98 -16.10
C THR A 102 4.55 1.59 -16.72
N ARG A 103 4.42 0.50 -15.93
CA ARG A 103 4.50 -0.88 -16.43
C ARG A 103 3.16 -1.60 -16.29
N PRO A 104 2.91 -2.64 -17.11
CA PRO A 104 1.74 -3.49 -16.93
C PRO A 104 1.73 -4.14 -15.54
N VAL A 105 0.67 -3.93 -14.77
CA VAL A 105 0.56 -4.44 -13.39
C VAL A 105 0.47 -5.96 -13.32
N SER A 106 -0.02 -6.61 -14.39
CA SER A 106 -0.26 -8.06 -14.44
C SER A 106 0.97 -8.91 -14.15
N ARG A 107 2.18 -8.37 -14.37
CA ARG A 107 3.46 -9.05 -14.11
C ARG A 107 4.02 -8.81 -12.70
N HIS A 108 3.35 -7.97 -11.92
CA HIS A 108 3.84 -7.46 -10.64
C HIS A 108 2.84 -7.67 -9.49
N MET A 109 1.74 -8.39 -9.76
CA MET A 109 0.74 -8.73 -8.76
C MET A 109 1.36 -9.55 -7.62
N PRO A 110 0.80 -9.47 -6.39
CA PRO A 110 1.22 -10.32 -5.29
C PRO A 110 1.21 -11.80 -5.67
N VAL A 111 2.20 -12.55 -5.20
CA VAL A 111 2.29 -14.01 -5.38
C VAL A 111 2.70 -14.71 -4.09
N GLY A 112 2.33 -15.98 -3.96
CA GLY A 112 2.63 -16.80 -2.78
C GLY A 112 1.48 -16.81 -1.78
N GLU A 113 1.77 -17.29 -0.57
CA GLU A 113 0.76 -17.47 0.48
C GLU A 113 0.08 -16.14 0.85
N GLY A 114 -1.25 -16.16 0.95
CA GLY A 114 -2.07 -14.97 1.22
C GLY A 114 -2.28 -14.01 0.04
N ALA A 115 -1.70 -14.29 -1.14
CA ALA A 115 -1.86 -13.41 -2.30
C ALA A 115 -3.31 -13.35 -2.81
N ASP A 116 -3.99 -14.50 -2.90
CA ASP A 116 -5.36 -14.58 -3.43
C ASP A 116 -6.35 -13.80 -2.55
N ASP A 117 -6.23 -13.91 -1.23
CA ASP A 117 -7.07 -13.17 -0.27
C ASP A 117 -6.90 -11.66 -0.43
N TRP A 118 -5.66 -11.19 -0.58
CA TRP A 118 -5.38 -9.78 -0.82
C TRP A 118 -5.88 -9.30 -2.17
N LEU A 119 -5.71 -10.11 -3.23
CA LEU A 119 -6.21 -9.79 -4.57
C LEU A 119 -7.73 -9.66 -4.58
N GLN A 120 -8.43 -10.58 -3.91
CA GLN A 120 -9.89 -10.50 -3.77
C GLN A 120 -10.30 -9.22 -3.05
N ARG A 121 -9.69 -8.93 -1.90
CA ARG A 121 -9.99 -7.74 -1.09
C ARG A 121 -9.74 -6.45 -1.88
N ILE A 122 -8.61 -6.37 -2.62
CA ILE A 122 -8.30 -5.23 -3.49
C ILE A 122 -9.33 -5.07 -4.61
N ASN A 123 -9.75 -6.17 -5.25
CA ASN A 123 -10.77 -6.11 -6.32
C ASN A 123 -12.11 -5.59 -5.80
N GLU A 124 -12.54 -6.00 -4.61
CA GLU A 124 -13.76 -5.50 -3.97
C GLU A 124 -13.66 -3.99 -3.68
N MET A 125 -12.52 -3.55 -3.15
CA MET A 125 -12.27 -2.13 -2.90
C MET A 125 -12.21 -1.30 -4.19
N GLN A 126 -11.70 -1.85 -5.30
CA GLN A 126 -11.72 -1.16 -6.59
C GLN A 126 -13.15 -0.81 -7.03
N MET A 127 -14.11 -1.71 -6.82
CA MET A 127 -15.52 -1.48 -7.14
C MET A 127 -16.10 -0.34 -6.29
N LEU A 128 -15.80 -0.31 -5.00
CA LEU A 128 -16.21 0.76 -4.08
C LEU A 128 -15.62 2.11 -4.47
N LEU A 129 -14.31 2.15 -4.70
CA LEU A 129 -13.59 3.36 -5.10
C LEU A 129 -14.15 3.91 -6.42
N HIS A 130 -14.40 3.05 -7.40
CA HIS A 130 -14.95 3.47 -8.69
C HIS A 130 -16.31 4.18 -8.56
N GLY A 131 -17.17 3.70 -7.66
CA GLY A 131 -18.48 4.30 -7.39
C GLY A 131 -18.47 5.48 -6.43
N HIS A 132 -17.36 5.76 -5.74
CA HIS A 132 -17.30 6.77 -4.69
C HIS A 132 -17.50 8.21 -5.23
N GLU A 133 -18.20 9.05 -4.47
CA GLU A 133 -18.56 10.42 -4.90
C GLU A 133 -17.34 11.26 -5.30
N VAL A 134 -16.23 11.15 -4.55
CA VAL A 134 -14.96 11.80 -4.89
C VAL A 134 -14.52 11.44 -6.31
N ASN A 135 -14.54 10.16 -6.66
CA ASN A 135 -14.13 9.73 -8.00
C ASN A 135 -15.15 10.15 -9.07
N GLN A 136 -16.45 10.14 -8.76
CA GLN A 136 -17.45 10.68 -9.68
C GLN A 136 -17.20 12.17 -9.98
N GLN A 137 -16.92 12.98 -8.96
CA GLN A 137 -16.60 14.41 -9.13
C GLN A 137 -15.30 14.60 -9.91
N ARG A 138 -14.23 13.86 -9.57
CA ARG A 138 -12.97 13.88 -10.31
C ARG A 138 -13.17 13.57 -11.80
N GLY A 139 -13.94 12.53 -12.10
CA GLY A 139 -14.29 12.13 -13.47
C GLY A 139 -15.06 13.22 -14.23
N ARG A 140 -16.05 13.87 -13.59
CA ARG A 140 -16.80 14.99 -14.19
C ARG A 140 -15.90 16.18 -14.56
N HIS A 141 -14.79 16.36 -13.86
CA HIS A 141 -13.80 17.40 -14.13
C HIS A 141 -12.62 16.92 -14.98
N GLY A 142 -12.66 15.70 -15.53
CA GLY A 142 -11.58 15.14 -16.34
C GLY A 142 -10.28 14.85 -15.57
N ARG A 143 -10.35 14.78 -14.22
CA ARG A 143 -9.21 14.43 -13.36
C ARG A 143 -9.07 12.90 -13.27
N PRO A 144 -7.84 12.35 -13.17
CA PRO A 144 -7.63 10.92 -12.98
C PRO A 144 -8.34 10.40 -11.73
N LEU A 145 -8.92 9.21 -11.80
CA LEU A 145 -9.61 8.58 -10.67
C LEU A 145 -8.61 7.87 -9.75
N VAL A 146 -8.88 7.80 -8.45
CA VAL A 146 -8.18 6.90 -7.54
C VAL A 146 -9.02 5.64 -7.39
N ASN A 147 -8.86 4.72 -8.33
CA ASN A 147 -9.71 3.55 -8.54
C ASN A 147 -9.01 2.24 -8.19
N GLY A 148 -7.86 2.28 -7.51
CA GLY A 148 -7.14 1.10 -7.08
C GLY A 148 -6.29 1.35 -5.84
N LEU A 149 -5.85 0.24 -5.25
CA LEU A 149 -4.96 0.19 -4.11
C LEU A 149 -3.81 -0.75 -4.43
N TRP A 150 -2.58 -0.34 -4.12
CA TRP A 150 -1.37 -1.11 -4.40
C TRP A 150 -0.76 -1.64 -3.10
N LEU A 151 -0.84 -2.95 -2.90
CA LEU A 151 -0.28 -3.63 -1.72
C LEU A 151 1.20 -3.94 -1.91
N TRP A 152 2.06 -3.48 -1.01
CA TRP A 152 3.49 -3.79 -1.07
C TRP A 152 4.24 -3.63 0.26
N GLY A 153 5.51 -4.03 0.27
CA GLY A 153 6.43 -3.78 1.38
C GLY A 153 6.16 -4.63 2.63
N GLY A 154 5.39 -5.71 2.47
CA GLY A 154 4.88 -6.55 3.55
C GLY A 154 5.92 -7.16 4.47
N GLY A 155 5.65 -7.12 5.78
CA GLY A 155 6.39 -7.88 6.78
C GLY A 155 6.25 -7.30 8.18
N ALA A 156 6.74 -8.04 9.18
CA ALA A 156 6.83 -7.56 10.55
C ALA A 156 8.08 -6.70 10.77
N MET A 157 8.05 -5.86 11.80
CA MET A 157 9.22 -5.08 12.22
C MET A 157 10.39 -6.04 12.51
N PRO A 158 11.57 -5.85 11.90
CA PRO A 158 12.74 -6.67 12.22
C PRO A 158 13.08 -6.52 13.70
N ALA A 159 13.38 -7.65 14.37
CA ALA A 159 13.90 -7.57 15.73
C ALA A 159 15.18 -6.72 15.70
N ALA A 160 15.33 -5.81 16.67
CA ALA A 160 16.53 -5.00 16.79
C ALA A 160 17.75 -5.94 16.84
N GLY A 161 18.51 -5.97 15.75
CA GLY A 161 19.73 -6.74 15.69
C GLY A 161 20.65 -6.26 16.81
N LYS A 162 21.33 -7.18 17.50
CA LYS A 162 22.40 -6.78 18.41
C LYS A 162 23.41 -5.98 17.60
N SER A 163 23.53 -4.69 17.88
CA SER A 163 24.61 -3.87 17.31
C SER A 163 25.93 -4.45 17.82
N VAL A 164 26.79 -4.91 16.90
CA VAL A 164 28.18 -5.28 17.20
C VAL A 164 29.09 -4.03 17.20
N TYR A 165 28.52 -2.85 16.97
CA TYR A 165 29.23 -1.59 16.90
C TYR A 165 29.10 -0.85 18.23
N THR A 166 30.16 -0.94 19.04
CA THR A 166 30.27 -0.21 20.33
C THR A 166 30.81 1.22 20.15
N HIS A 167 31.35 1.56 18.96
CA HIS A 167 31.90 2.88 18.67
C HIS A 167 31.56 3.31 17.24
N LEU A 168 30.82 4.42 17.11
CA LEU A 168 30.66 5.15 15.86
C LEU A 168 31.58 6.37 15.92
N TYR A 169 32.67 6.34 15.15
CA TYR A 169 33.54 7.51 14.99
C TYR A 169 33.05 8.32 13.79
N THR A 170 32.73 9.59 14.02
CA THR A 170 32.56 10.58 12.95
C THR A 170 33.89 11.32 12.83
N SER A 171 34.55 11.25 11.67
CA SER A 171 35.65 12.15 11.37
C SER A 171 35.06 13.49 10.94
N ARG A 172 35.54 14.57 11.54
CA ARG A 172 35.20 15.95 11.17
C ARG A 172 36.23 16.49 10.19
#